data_AF-A0A0U5F713-F1
#
_entry.id   AF-A0A0U5F713-F1
#
_cell.length_a   1.000
_cell.length_b   1.000
_cell.length_c   1.000
_cell.angle_alpha   90.00
_cell.angle_beta   90.00
_cell.angle_gamma   90.00
#
_symmetry.space_group_name_H-M   'P 1'
#
loop_
_entity.id
_entity.type
_entity.pdbx_description
1 polymer ?
#
loop_
_entity_poly.entity_id
_entity_poly.type
_entity_poly.pdbx_seq_one_letter_code
_entity_poly.pdbx_strand_id
1 'polypeptide(L)'
;MCVMRDWVTFPDGTRGRRSWDTDPQRAGAWQRRLAQAWGGDERPVCDCRYQGQPMGLSVHRCLRQRDGRQVEVYHLARLRNQGALHAVACSFHEADPRRDGRGGYADGVVRERDDGRIGITLRRGLRCLDVAAVPAEPAQAARQGGGQGAVRQARMTELGLLHLLWEEAGLNGWSPALGRARRRWSFVREALDRAAVRIVPARNQTLSDRLAMIGYGDEDGPALLRETARSCGDTWRILLLGIVDDIALVDWKADRQFCSLRFDGASAYNLRVSAAPVWHERLTRRYPMAMAALALPRAERAIRVVGLVTATVRVGLDRGVTLVRCRADDIALMEVEPDTLTPVSSGHELAIARALVDERRSFIRPLRFDAGRDVVLPDFVLRDTEDARGTPMEVFGRADEAYAARRAEKARYYDEVYGQEHWWSWDAVASPDRWPAFAPALARVGGEEDV
;
A
#
# COMPACT_ATOMS: atom_id res chain seq x y z
N MET A 1 -26.70 -10.25 -0.72
CA MET A 1 -26.56 -9.28 -1.84
C MET A 1 -25.22 -8.56 -1.72
N CYS A 2 -24.17 -8.95 -2.46
CA CYS A 2 -22.89 -8.23 -2.45
C CYS A 2 -22.83 -7.21 -3.60
N VAL A 3 -23.56 -6.11 -3.44
CA VAL A 3 -23.36 -4.91 -4.23
C VAL A 3 -22.17 -4.19 -3.60
N MET A 4 -21.18 -3.76 -4.40
CA MET A 4 -20.13 -2.87 -3.91
C MET A 4 -20.82 -1.66 -3.27
N ARG A 5 -20.74 -1.54 -1.94
CA ARG A 5 -21.39 -0.44 -1.21
C ARG A 5 -20.48 0.78 -1.28
N ASP A 6 -20.45 1.45 -2.43
CA ASP A 6 -19.65 2.65 -2.69
C ASP A 6 -20.50 3.91 -2.94
N TRP A 7 -21.81 3.82 -2.72
CA TRP A 7 -22.71 4.97 -2.75
C TRP A 7 -22.40 5.98 -1.65
N VAL A 8 -22.46 7.24 -2.06
CA VAL A 8 -22.27 8.43 -1.25
C VAL A 8 -23.46 9.34 -1.47
N THR A 9 -24.07 9.78 -0.38
CA THR A 9 -25.17 10.74 -0.36
C THR A 9 -24.64 12.08 0.15
N PHE A 10 -24.85 13.15 -0.61
CA PHE A 10 -24.42 14.51 -0.28
C PHE A 10 -25.47 15.24 0.57
N PRO A 11 -25.09 16.33 1.25
CA PRO A 11 -26.01 17.14 2.06
C PRO A 11 -27.26 17.63 1.30
N ASP A 12 -27.12 17.92 0.00
CA ASP A 12 -28.21 18.34 -0.88
C ASP A 12 -29.15 17.21 -1.31
N GLY A 13 -28.96 15.99 -0.76
CA GLY A 13 -29.73 14.79 -1.09
C GLY A 13 -29.31 14.10 -2.39
N THR A 14 -28.36 14.68 -3.15
CA THR A 14 -27.86 14.05 -4.37
C THR A 14 -26.96 12.86 -4.05
N ARG A 15 -26.89 11.91 -4.98
CA ARG A 15 -26.10 10.68 -4.81
C ARG A 15 -25.02 10.58 -5.87
N GLY A 16 -23.93 9.92 -5.51
CA GLY A 16 -22.95 9.44 -6.46
C GLY A 16 -22.18 8.25 -5.91
N ARG A 17 -21.27 7.70 -6.71
CA ARG A 17 -20.49 6.52 -6.34
C ARG A 17 -19.02 6.87 -6.29
N ARG A 18 -18.28 6.33 -5.31
CA ARG A 18 -16.83 6.54 -5.23
C ARG A 18 -16.11 6.05 -6.50
N SER A 19 -16.60 5.00 -7.15
CA SER A 19 -16.07 4.52 -8.44
C SER A 19 -16.04 5.59 -9.54
N TRP A 20 -16.88 6.64 -9.46
CA TRP A 20 -16.90 7.75 -10.41
C TRP A 20 -15.65 8.63 -10.38
N ASP A 21 -14.81 8.55 -9.33
CA ASP A 21 -13.47 9.18 -9.32
C ASP A 21 -12.67 8.82 -10.58
N THR A 22 -12.87 7.61 -11.10
CA THR A 22 -12.07 7.04 -12.18
C THR A 22 -12.85 6.81 -13.47
N ASP A 23 -14.11 7.24 -13.50
CA ASP A 23 -14.99 7.20 -14.67
C ASP A 23 -14.74 8.45 -15.54
N PRO A 24 -14.23 8.32 -16.78
CA PRO A 24 -13.95 9.46 -17.65
C PRO A 24 -15.15 10.37 -17.92
N GLN A 25 -16.37 9.84 -17.92
CA GLN A 25 -17.58 10.59 -18.22
C GLN A 25 -18.11 11.31 -16.97
N ARG A 26 -17.96 10.71 -15.79
CA ARG A 26 -18.53 11.22 -14.54
C ARG A 26 -17.54 11.96 -13.65
N ALA A 27 -16.23 11.74 -13.80
CA ALA A 27 -15.18 12.31 -12.93
C ALA A 27 -15.24 13.84 -12.81
N GLY A 28 -15.52 14.55 -13.91
CA GLY A 28 -15.62 16.02 -13.88
C GLY A 28 -16.80 16.53 -13.04
N ALA A 29 -17.98 15.91 -13.18
CA ALA A 29 -19.16 16.25 -12.37
C ALA A 29 -18.97 15.85 -10.90
N TRP A 30 -18.34 14.69 -10.68
CA TRP A 30 -17.98 14.19 -9.37
C TRP A 30 -17.04 15.14 -8.62
N GLN A 31 -15.97 15.63 -9.27
CA GLN A 31 -15.05 16.60 -8.69
C GLN A 31 -15.73 17.93 -8.32
N ARG A 32 -16.66 18.42 -9.15
CA ARG A 32 -17.44 19.63 -8.81
C ARG A 32 -18.29 19.45 -7.55
N ARG A 33 -18.94 18.28 -7.39
CA ARG A 33 -19.73 17.98 -6.18
C ARG A 33 -18.86 17.90 -4.94
N LEU A 34 -17.70 17.25 -5.03
CA LEU A 34 -16.76 17.20 -3.93
C LEU A 34 -16.25 18.60 -3.57
N ALA A 35 -15.96 19.45 -4.56
CA ALA A 35 -15.56 20.83 -4.32
C ALA A 35 -16.66 21.65 -3.60
N GLN A 36 -17.93 21.46 -3.96
CA GLN A 36 -19.06 22.12 -3.29
C GLN A 36 -19.24 21.67 -1.84
N ALA A 37 -18.99 20.39 -1.55
CA ALA A 37 -19.06 19.84 -0.19
C ALA A 37 -17.80 20.14 0.64
N TRP A 38 -16.72 20.61 0.02
CA TRP A 38 -15.47 20.90 0.72
C TRP A 38 -15.60 22.15 1.59
N GLY A 39 -15.31 21.99 2.89
CA GLY A 39 -15.38 23.09 3.86
C GLY A 39 -16.79 23.39 4.38
N GLY A 40 -17.81 22.63 3.98
CA GLY A 40 -19.16 22.74 4.54
C GLY A 40 -19.28 22.12 5.94
N ASP A 41 -20.27 22.60 6.71
CA ASP A 41 -20.61 22.05 8.03
C ASP A 41 -21.28 20.67 7.91
N GLU A 42 -22.11 20.49 6.88
CA GLU A 42 -22.75 19.21 6.57
C GLU A 42 -21.84 18.35 5.68
N ARG A 43 -21.78 17.05 5.99
CA ARG A 43 -20.83 16.11 5.40
C ARG A 43 -21.52 15.13 4.48
N PRO A 44 -20.87 14.72 3.37
CA PRO A 44 -21.30 13.55 2.62
C PRO A 44 -21.29 12.30 3.52
N VAL A 45 -22.19 11.36 3.26
CA VAL A 45 -22.30 10.09 4.01
C VAL A 45 -22.19 8.90 3.07
N CYS A 46 -21.56 7.83 3.52
CA CYS A 46 -21.61 6.52 2.89
C CYS A 46 -22.88 5.78 3.33
N ASP A 47 -23.50 5.05 2.40
CA ASP A 47 -24.73 4.28 2.65
C ASP A 47 -24.51 3.02 3.52
N CYS A 48 -23.27 2.73 3.91
CA CYS A 48 -23.03 1.77 4.99
C CYS A 48 -23.77 2.22 6.24
N ARG A 49 -24.35 1.27 6.99
CA ARG A 49 -25.09 1.57 8.22
C ARG A 49 -24.41 0.92 9.41
N TYR A 50 -24.23 1.70 10.47
CA TYR A 50 -23.83 1.23 11.79
C TYR A 50 -24.86 1.72 12.80
N GLN A 51 -25.41 0.81 13.61
CA GLN A 51 -26.50 1.12 14.55
C GLN A 51 -27.68 1.89 13.90
N GLY A 52 -27.99 1.54 12.65
CA GLY A 52 -29.08 2.16 11.87
C GLY A 52 -28.72 3.50 11.19
N GLN A 53 -27.59 4.13 11.50
CA GLN A 53 -27.18 5.43 10.96
C GLN A 53 -26.19 5.30 9.79
N PRO A 54 -26.25 6.18 8.77
CA PRO A 54 -25.26 6.21 7.69
C PRO A 54 -23.90 6.72 8.20
N MET A 55 -22.82 6.38 7.51
CA MET A 55 -21.45 6.65 7.96
C MET A 55 -20.92 7.96 7.36
N GLY A 56 -20.48 8.92 8.18
CA GLY A 56 -19.99 10.21 7.70
C GLY A 56 -18.64 10.12 6.96
N LEU A 57 -18.42 11.02 6.00
CA LEU A 57 -17.18 11.15 5.23
C LEU A 57 -16.62 12.58 5.33
N SER A 58 -15.32 12.75 5.16
CA SER A 58 -14.67 14.04 4.99
C SER A 58 -14.23 14.26 3.55
N VAL A 59 -14.27 15.51 3.08
CA VAL A 59 -13.71 15.91 1.79
C VAL A 59 -12.37 16.60 2.00
N HIS A 60 -11.34 16.14 1.30
CA HIS A 60 -10.02 16.73 1.31
C HIS A 60 -9.69 17.34 -0.05
N ARG A 61 -9.09 18.53 -0.04
CA ARG A 61 -8.53 19.19 -1.21
C ARG A 61 -7.03 18.90 -1.31
N CYS A 62 -6.57 18.56 -2.52
CA CYS A 62 -5.16 18.53 -2.89
C CYS A 62 -4.92 19.37 -4.15
N LEU A 63 -3.67 19.76 -4.37
CA LEU A 63 -3.23 20.45 -5.57
C LEU A 63 -2.40 19.48 -6.40
N ARG A 64 -2.71 19.36 -7.69
CA ARG A 64 -1.99 18.50 -8.63
C ARG A 64 -1.47 19.30 -9.81
N GLN A 65 -0.34 18.90 -10.37
CA GLN A 65 0.05 19.34 -11.71
C GLN A 65 -0.63 18.43 -12.74
N ARG A 66 -1.26 19.04 -13.73
CA ARG A 66 -1.82 18.37 -14.91
C ARG A 66 -1.58 19.27 -16.12
N ASP A 67 -0.95 18.73 -17.16
CA ASP A 67 -0.62 19.48 -18.39
C ASP A 67 0.16 20.78 -18.10
N GLY A 68 1.07 20.74 -17.11
CA GLY A 68 1.86 21.90 -16.66
C GLY A 68 1.06 22.98 -15.91
N ARG A 69 -0.17 22.71 -15.50
CA ARG A 69 -1.02 23.61 -14.71
C ARG A 69 -1.38 22.99 -13.36
N GLN A 70 -1.43 23.83 -12.33
CA GLN A 70 -1.91 23.42 -11.03
C GLN A 70 -3.44 23.37 -11.02
N VAL A 71 -3.99 22.22 -10.69
CA VAL A 71 -5.43 21.96 -10.59
C VAL A 71 -5.79 21.51 -9.18
N GLU A 72 -6.92 21.99 -8.67
CA GLU A 72 -7.49 21.48 -7.42
C GLU A 72 -8.19 20.15 -7.67
N VAL A 73 -7.93 19.18 -6.80
CA VAL A 73 -8.59 17.88 -6.83
C VAL A 73 -9.09 17.56 -5.43
N TYR A 74 -10.28 16.98 -5.36
CA TYR A 74 -11.00 16.71 -4.14
C TYR A 74 -11.21 15.21 -3.97
N HIS A 75 -11.10 14.72 -2.73
CA HIS A 75 -11.16 13.30 -2.41
C HIS A 75 -11.96 13.04 -1.14
N LEU A 76 -12.70 11.93 -1.10
CA LEU A 76 -13.39 11.46 0.10
C LEU A 76 -12.47 10.63 0.99
N ALA A 77 -12.65 10.80 2.30
CA ALA A 77 -12.06 9.95 3.32
C ALA A 77 -13.11 9.55 4.37
N ARG A 78 -12.90 8.39 4.99
CA ARG A 78 -13.66 7.95 6.17
C ARG A 78 -13.30 8.80 7.38
N LEU A 79 -14.23 8.95 8.31
CA LEU A 79 -13.97 9.58 9.60
C LEU A 79 -13.22 8.63 10.55
N ARG A 80 -12.64 9.23 11.60
CA ARG A 80 -11.86 8.52 12.63
C ARG A 80 -12.63 7.34 13.23
N ASN A 81 -11.95 6.20 13.38
CA ASN A 81 -12.43 4.95 13.98
C ASN A 81 -13.68 4.36 13.29
N GLN A 82 -13.99 4.76 12.05
CA GLN A 82 -15.15 4.25 11.31
C GLN A 82 -14.81 3.16 10.29
N GLY A 83 -13.53 2.92 9.98
CA GLY A 83 -13.11 1.98 8.93
C GLY A 83 -13.67 0.57 9.09
N ALA A 84 -13.55 -0.03 10.28
CA ALA A 84 -14.07 -1.36 10.57
C ALA A 84 -15.62 -1.42 10.68
N LEU A 85 -16.29 -0.27 10.68
CA LEU A 85 -17.76 -0.18 10.74
C LEU A 85 -18.40 -0.20 9.35
N HIS A 86 -17.61 0.02 8.28
CA HIS A 86 -18.07 -0.20 6.92
C HIS A 86 -18.15 -1.69 6.59
N ALA A 87 -19.03 -2.06 5.66
CA ALA A 87 -19.06 -3.44 5.15
C ALA A 87 -17.72 -3.77 4.47
N VAL A 88 -17.21 -5.01 4.57
CA VAL A 88 -15.89 -5.40 4.01
C VAL A 88 -15.75 -5.12 2.50
N ALA A 89 -16.86 -5.12 1.77
CA ALA A 89 -16.93 -4.82 0.34
C ALA A 89 -16.99 -3.30 0.01
N CYS A 90 -17.11 -2.43 1.02
CA CYS A 90 -17.12 -0.98 0.87
C CYS A 90 -15.70 -0.46 0.62
N SER A 91 -15.55 0.53 -0.26
CA SER A 91 -14.25 1.16 -0.52
C SER A 91 -13.68 1.94 0.67
N PHE A 92 -14.51 2.28 1.66
CA PHE A 92 -14.11 2.96 2.89
C PHE A 92 -13.83 2.00 4.05
N HIS A 93 -13.95 0.68 3.84
CA HIS A 93 -13.59 -0.32 4.84
C HIS A 93 -12.09 -0.36 5.07
N GLU A 94 -11.73 -0.50 6.35
CA GLU A 94 -10.40 -0.80 6.84
C GLU A 94 -10.54 -1.89 7.90
N ALA A 95 -9.60 -2.82 7.95
CA ALA A 95 -9.60 -3.83 8.99
C ALA A 95 -9.47 -3.16 10.38
N ASP A 96 -10.08 -3.77 11.41
CA ASP A 96 -9.91 -3.29 12.79
C ASP A 96 -8.41 -3.26 13.13
N PRO A 97 -7.85 -2.15 13.64
CA PRO A 97 -6.45 -2.05 14.06
C PRO A 97 -6.00 -3.11 15.07
N ARG A 98 -6.94 -3.70 15.82
CA ARG A 98 -6.68 -4.82 16.74
C ARG A 98 -6.53 -6.16 16.02
N ARG A 99 -6.86 -6.19 14.73
CA ARG A 99 -6.94 -7.36 13.84
C ARG A 99 -6.16 -7.14 12.54
N ASP A 100 -5.36 -6.07 12.45
CA ASP A 100 -4.49 -5.75 11.34
C ASP A 100 -3.02 -5.61 11.82
N GLY A 101 -2.09 -5.31 10.90
CA GLY A 101 -0.67 -5.15 11.25
C GLY A 101 -0.32 -3.88 12.05
N ARG A 102 -1.25 -2.93 12.26
CA ARG A 102 -0.98 -1.71 13.03
C ARG A 102 -0.99 -1.94 14.53
N GLY A 103 -1.62 -3.01 15.02
CA GLY A 103 -1.61 -3.39 16.44
C GLY A 103 -0.22 -3.60 17.04
N GLY A 104 0.81 -3.77 16.20
CA GLY A 104 2.21 -3.84 16.60
C GLY A 104 2.85 -2.50 17.01
N TYR A 105 2.19 -1.36 16.78
CA TYR A 105 2.74 -0.04 17.12
C TYR A 105 2.36 0.44 18.52
N ALA A 106 3.22 1.28 19.10
CA ALA A 106 2.92 2.01 20.32
C ALA A 106 1.87 3.09 20.06
N ASP A 107 1.15 3.48 21.10
CA ASP A 107 0.10 4.49 21.01
C ASP A 107 0.68 5.81 20.47
N GLY A 108 0.03 6.36 19.44
CA GLY A 108 0.44 7.62 18.79
C GLY A 108 1.37 7.50 17.59
N VAL A 109 1.92 6.31 17.30
CA VAL A 109 2.76 6.12 16.09
C VAL A 109 1.94 6.18 14.81
N VAL A 110 0.73 5.63 14.82
CA VAL A 110 -0.29 5.81 13.78
C VAL A 110 -1.52 6.36 14.46
N ARG A 111 -1.92 7.57 14.09
CA ARG A 111 -3.02 8.29 14.73
C ARG A 111 -3.95 8.87 13.66
N GLU A 112 -5.12 8.29 13.53
CA GLU A 112 -6.20 8.95 12.79
C GLU A 112 -6.56 10.30 13.44
N ARG A 113 -6.98 11.26 12.66
CA ARG A 113 -7.40 12.58 13.12
C ARG A 113 -8.88 12.75 12.82
N ASP A 114 -9.52 13.71 13.49
CA ASP A 114 -10.96 13.93 13.33
C ASP A 114 -11.32 14.37 11.91
N ASP A 115 -10.36 14.92 11.17
CA ASP A 115 -10.51 15.27 9.75
C ASP A 115 -10.38 14.06 8.80
N GLY A 116 -10.02 12.86 9.27
CA GLY A 116 -9.81 11.66 8.44
C GLY A 116 -8.37 11.50 7.92
N ARG A 117 -7.44 12.41 8.30
CA ARG A 117 -6.00 12.26 8.05
C ARG A 117 -5.34 11.33 9.06
N ILE A 118 -4.16 10.84 8.71
CA ILE A 118 -3.39 9.88 9.51
C ILE A 118 -2.06 10.51 9.88
N GLY A 119 -1.88 10.85 11.16
CA GLY A 119 -0.59 11.22 11.71
C GLY A 119 0.31 9.99 11.85
N ILE A 120 1.57 10.09 11.42
CA ILE A 120 2.55 9.01 11.57
C ILE A 120 3.84 9.47 12.24
N THR A 121 4.51 8.58 12.97
CA THR A 121 5.85 8.81 13.51
C THR A 121 6.86 7.92 12.79
N LEU A 122 7.68 8.51 11.92
CA LEU A 122 8.68 7.78 11.14
C LEU A 122 9.95 7.49 11.94
N ARG A 123 10.54 6.31 11.72
CA ARG A 123 11.84 5.92 12.27
C ARG A 123 12.94 6.85 11.77
N ARG A 124 12.90 7.12 10.47
CA ARG A 124 13.74 8.11 9.79
C ARG A 124 12.89 9.32 9.44
N GLY A 125 13.14 10.44 10.13
CA GLY A 125 12.47 11.70 9.84
C GLY A 125 12.79 12.21 8.44
N LEU A 126 11.82 12.90 7.82
CA LEU A 126 12.00 13.48 6.48
C LEU A 126 12.88 14.73 6.50
N ARG A 127 13.07 15.39 7.64
CA ARG A 127 14.01 16.50 7.75
C ARG A 127 15.44 15.99 7.94
N CYS A 128 16.36 16.51 7.15
CA CYS A 128 17.80 16.38 7.38
C CYS A 128 18.14 17.32 8.54
N LEU A 129 18.19 16.79 9.75
CA LEU A 129 18.82 17.49 10.87
C LEU A 129 20.31 17.15 10.83
N ASP A 130 21.18 18.14 11.03
CA ASP A 130 22.62 17.98 11.23
C ASP A 130 22.88 17.23 12.55
N VAL A 131 22.56 15.96 12.58
CA VAL A 131 23.01 15.04 13.62
C VAL A 131 23.81 13.99 12.87
N ALA A 132 25.10 13.92 13.22
CA ALA A 132 26.05 12.96 12.70
C ALA A 132 25.38 11.62 12.43
N ALA A 133 25.57 11.12 11.21
CA ALA A 133 25.00 9.88 10.72
C ALA A 133 25.38 8.73 11.67
N VAL A 134 24.55 8.47 12.67
CA VAL A 134 24.53 7.19 13.35
C VAL A 134 23.92 6.25 12.32
N PRO A 135 24.67 5.23 11.83
CA PRO A 135 24.07 4.19 11.03
C PRO A 135 22.90 3.65 11.86
N ALA A 136 21.69 3.67 11.30
CA ALA A 136 20.58 3.01 11.97
C ALA A 136 20.97 1.53 12.09
N GLU A 137 21.37 1.10 13.27
CA GLU A 137 21.41 -0.32 13.58
C GLU A 137 19.99 -0.84 13.35
N PRO A 138 19.84 -1.93 12.57
CA PRO A 138 18.52 -2.49 12.35
C PRO A 138 17.94 -2.85 13.71
N ALA A 139 16.70 -2.41 13.96
CA ALA A 139 15.87 -3.06 14.94
C ALA A 139 15.93 -4.55 14.65
N GLN A 140 16.36 -5.30 15.66
CA GLN A 140 16.63 -6.73 15.61
C GLN A 140 15.50 -7.43 14.86
N ALA A 141 15.88 -8.40 14.01
CA ALA A 141 14.99 -9.44 13.54
C ALA A 141 14.06 -9.85 14.70
N ALA A 142 12.76 -9.92 14.42
CA ALA A 142 11.78 -10.51 15.32
C ALA A 142 12.41 -11.74 15.97
N ARG A 143 12.67 -11.64 17.29
CA ARG A 143 13.29 -12.72 18.05
C ARG A 143 12.42 -13.96 17.85
N GLN A 144 13.03 -14.99 17.29
CA GLN A 144 12.50 -16.34 17.42
C GLN A 144 12.66 -16.71 18.89
N GLY A 145 11.55 -16.74 19.63
CA GLY A 145 11.56 -17.10 21.05
C GLY A 145 10.37 -16.50 21.78
N GLY A 146 9.43 -17.37 22.18
CA GLY A 146 8.22 -17.02 22.91
C GLY A 146 8.52 -16.28 24.22
N GLY A 147 7.78 -15.20 24.45
CA GLY A 147 7.75 -14.44 25.69
C GLY A 147 6.60 -13.45 25.62
N GLN A 148 5.66 -13.55 26.57
CA GLN A 148 4.46 -12.71 26.65
C GLN A 148 4.84 -11.23 26.84
N GLY A 149 4.35 -10.39 25.93
CA GLY A 149 4.55 -8.94 25.92
C GLY A 149 5.34 -8.47 24.69
N ALA A 150 4.74 -8.53 23.50
CA ALA A 150 5.35 -7.98 22.29
C ALA A 150 5.67 -6.49 22.49
N VAL A 151 6.96 -6.13 22.41
CA VAL A 151 7.40 -4.73 22.49
C VAL A 151 6.78 -3.97 21.32
N ARG A 152 5.83 -3.09 21.62
CA ARG A 152 5.18 -2.26 20.61
C ARG A 152 6.19 -1.31 19.98
N GLN A 153 6.19 -1.21 18.66
CA GLN A 153 7.15 -0.38 17.94
C GLN A 153 6.84 1.09 18.10
N ALA A 154 7.83 1.87 18.55
CA ALA A 154 7.70 3.29 18.81
C ALA A 154 7.82 4.18 17.56
N ARG A 155 8.26 3.64 16.41
CA ARG A 155 8.41 4.36 15.15
C ARG A 155 8.19 3.44 13.96
N MET A 156 7.55 3.97 12.92
CA MET A 156 7.26 3.28 11.65
C MET A 156 8.50 3.22 10.74
N THR A 157 8.79 2.04 10.22
CA THR A 157 9.82 1.84 9.19
C THR A 157 9.28 2.14 7.79
N GLU A 158 10.17 2.13 6.80
CA GLU A 158 9.83 2.28 5.39
C GLU A 158 8.88 1.18 4.91
N LEU A 159 8.94 -0.03 5.51
CA LEU A 159 8.04 -1.12 5.15
C LEU A 159 6.63 -0.85 5.70
N GLY A 160 6.53 -0.46 6.97
CA GLY A 160 5.29 0.04 7.56
C GLY A 160 4.68 1.20 6.78
N LEU A 161 5.49 2.14 6.30
CA LEU A 161 5.03 3.26 5.47
C LEU A 161 4.56 2.80 4.08
N LEU A 162 5.28 1.89 3.43
CA LEU A 162 4.88 1.31 2.16
C LEU A 162 3.55 0.56 2.30
N HIS A 163 3.39 -0.25 3.34
CA HIS A 163 2.14 -0.92 3.63
C HIS A 163 0.98 0.05 3.89
N LEU A 164 1.22 1.13 4.65
CA LEU A 164 0.21 2.17 4.90
C LEU A 164 -0.23 2.85 3.59
N LEU A 165 0.72 3.26 2.76
CA LEU A 165 0.45 3.84 1.45
C LEU A 165 -0.38 2.89 0.58
N TRP A 166 0.00 1.61 0.55
CA TRP A 166 -0.66 0.60 -0.27
C TRP A 166 -2.08 0.34 0.19
N GLU A 167 -2.30 0.22 1.50
CA GLU A 167 -3.63 -0.02 2.06
C GLU A 167 -4.54 1.21 1.95
N GLU A 168 -4.05 2.42 2.24
CA GLU A 168 -4.85 3.63 2.10
C GLU A 168 -5.18 3.95 0.63
N ALA A 169 -4.33 3.53 -0.30
CA ALA A 169 -4.62 3.57 -1.74
C ALA A 169 -5.61 2.45 -2.18
N GLY A 170 -5.96 1.54 -1.26
CA GLY A 170 -6.79 0.36 -1.52
C GLY A 170 -6.09 -0.70 -2.37
N LEU A 171 -4.77 -0.57 -2.60
CA LEU A 171 -3.96 -1.41 -3.48
C LEU A 171 -3.72 -2.83 -2.94
N ASN A 172 -4.00 -3.05 -1.65
CA ASN A 172 -3.99 -4.37 -1.05
C ASN A 172 -5.29 -5.18 -1.29
N GLY A 173 -6.34 -4.57 -1.83
CA GLY A 173 -7.56 -5.28 -2.26
C GLY A 173 -7.60 -5.56 -3.76
N TRP A 174 -8.43 -6.50 -4.19
CA TRP A 174 -8.72 -6.74 -5.61
C TRP A 174 -10.21 -7.00 -5.85
N SER A 175 -10.69 -6.57 -7.02
CA SER A 175 -12.00 -6.89 -7.60
C SER A 175 -11.88 -6.78 -9.13
N PRO A 176 -12.80 -7.33 -9.93
CA PRO A 176 -12.68 -7.27 -11.39
C PRO A 176 -12.60 -5.85 -11.96
N ALA A 177 -13.33 -4.88 -11.38
CA ALA A 177 -13.27 -3.49 -11.80
C ALA A 177 -11.90 -2.87 -11.49
N LEU A 178 -11.39 -3.12 -10.28
CA LEU A 178 -10.13 -2.59 -9.79
C LEU A 178 -8.93 -3.20 -10.52
N GLY A 179 -8.97 -4.50 -10.80
CA GLY A 179 -7.94 -5.21 -11.56
C GLY A 179 -7.76 -4.66 -12.98
N ARG A 180 -8.84 -4.28 -13.67
CA ARG A 180 -8.74 -3.61 -14.98
C ARG A 180 -8.07 -2.24 -14.87
N ALA A 181 -8.44 -1.44 -13.86
CA ALA A 181 -7.94 -0.08 -13.72
C ALA A 181 -6.44 -0.02 -13.38
N ARG A 182 -5.94 -0.93 -12.54
CA ARG A 182 -4.55 -0.99 -12.07
C ARG A 182 -3.50 -1.38 -13.10
N ARG A 183 -3.91 -1.92 -14.25
CA ARG A 183 -3.01 -2.16 -15.39
C ARG A 183 -2.37 -0.87 -15.92
N ARG A 184 -2.97 0.29 -15.62
CA ARG A 184 -2.45 1.61 -15.98
C ARG A 184 -1.74 2.24 -14.78
N TRP A 185 -0.47 2.58 -14.96
CA TRP A 185 0.32 3.24 -13.92
C TRP A 185 -0.30 4.55 -13.42
N SER A 186 -0.94 5.33 -14.31
CA SER A 186 -1.63 6.58 -13.95
C SER A 186 -2.70 6.38 -12.87
N PHE A 187 -3.45 5.28 -12.91
CA PHE A 187 -4.43 4.94 -11.88
C PHE A 187 -3.76 4.63 -10.54
N VAL A 188 -2.66 3.86 -10.57
CA VAL A 188 -1.89 3.49 -9.36
C VAL A 188 -1.29 4.75 -8.72
N ARG A 189 -0.68 5.63 -9.52
CA ARG A 189 -0.15 6.93 -9.10
C ARG A 189 -1.23 7.77 -8.44
N GLU A 190 -2.38 7.92 -9.10
CA GLU A 190 -3.49 8.70 -8.57
C GLU A 190 -3.98 8.14 -7.23
N ALA A 191 -4.12 6.82 -7.09
CA ALA A 191 -4.54 6.18 -5.84
C ALA A 191 -3.54 6.42 -4.71
N LEU A 192 -2.25 6.31 -4.99
CA LEU A 192 -1.17 6.56 -4.04
C LEU A 192 -1.07 8.04 -3.66
N ASP A 193 -1.32 8.96 -4.58
CA ASP A 193 -1.29 10.39 -4.28
C ASP A 193 -2.44 10.79 -3.35
N ARG A 194 -3.64 10.22 -3.58
CA ARG A 194 -4.77 10.34 -2.64
C ARG A 194 -4.42 9.85 -1.24
N ALA A 195 -3.73 8.71 -1.15
CA ALA A 195 -3.27 8.17 0.12
C ALA A 195 -2.22 9.10 0.77
N ALA A 196 -1.24 9.57 0.01
CA ALA A 196 -0.14 10.39 0.49
C ALA A 196 -0.59 11.75 1.04
N VAL A 197 -1.62 12.38 0.46
CA VAL A 197 -2.21 13.63 0.96
C VAL A 197 -2.85 13.45 2.35
N ARG A 198 -3.36 12.25 2.65
CA ARG A 198 -3.98 11.95 3.95
C ARG A 198 -2.96 11.62 5.04
N ILE A 199 -1.75 11.22 4.66
CA ILE A 199 -0.69 10.83 5.60
C ILE A 199 0.13 12.05 5.99
N VAL A 200 0.25 12.31 7.29
CA VAL A 200 0.83 13.52 7.88
C VAL A 200 2.00 13.14 8.79
N PRO A 201 3.25 13.12 8.27
CA PRO A 201 4.43 12.76 9.06
C PRO A 201 4.87 13.86 10.03
N ALA A 202 4.43 15.11 9.82
CA ALA A 202 4.72 16.25 10.69
C ALA A 202 3.63 17.32 10.56
N ARG A 203 3.59 18.29 11.48
CA ARG A 203 2.62 19.40 11.41
C ARG A 203 2.76 20.15 10.08
N ASN A 204 1.63 20.42 9.44
CA ASN A 204 1.50 21.14 8.17
C ASN A 204 2.31 20.55 7.00
N GLN A 205 2.58 19.25 7.02
CA GLN A 205 3.24 18.54 5.92
C GLN A 205 2.48 17.27 5.62
N THR A 206 2.19 17.02 4.35
CA THR A 206 1.66 15.74 3.90
C THR A 206 2.78 14.91 3.30
N LEU A 207 2.58 13.60 3.22
CA LEU A 207 3.55 12.73 2.60
C LEU A 207 3.73 13.05 1.10
N SER A 208 2.67 13.54 0.46
CA SER A 208 2.69 13.97 -0.96
C SER A 208 3.72 15.06 -1.22
N ASP A 209 4.04 15.92 -0.24
CA ASP A 209 5.04 16.99 -0.40
C ASP A 209 6.46 16.45 -0.63
N ARG A 210 6.71 15.18 -0.27
CA ARG A 210 8.03 14.55 -0.30
C ARG A 210 8.06 13.29 -1.15
N LEU A 211 6.93 12.84 -1.69
CA LEU A 211 6.79 11.59 -2.41
C LEU A 211 6.85 11.81 -3.92
N ALA A 212 7.89 11.27 -4.56
CA ALA A 212 7.97 11.18 -6.01
C ALA A 212 7.73 9.73 -6.46
N MET A 213 6.77 9.55 -7.36
CA MET A 213 6.43 8.24 -7.92
C MET A 213 7.10 8.06 -9.28
N ILE A 214 7.72 6.91 -9.49
CA ILE A 214 8.47 6.58 -10.69
C ILE A 214 7.77 5.43 -11.40
N GLY A 215 7.36 5.67 -12.64
CA GLY A 215 6.79 4.62 -13.47
C GLY A 215 6.90 4.90 -14.96
N TYR A 216 6.75 3.82 -15.73
CA TYR A 216 6.77 3.84 -17.19
C TYR A 216 5.51 4.51 -17.77
N GLY A 217 5.69 5.27 -18.86
CA GLY A 217 4.59 5.93 -19.57
C GLY A 217 3.92 7.04 -18.76
N ASP A 218 4.59 7.55 -17.73
CA ASP A 218 4.12 8.66 -16.91
C ASP A 218 4.68 9.98 -17.45
N GLU A 219 3.87 10.70 -18.22
CA GLU A 219 4.26 11.95 -18.89
C GLU A 219 4.53 13.08 -17.88
N ASP A 220 3.76 13.13 -16.78
CA ASP A 220 3.91 14.15 -15.73
C ASP A 220 5.07 13.82 -14.76
N GLY A 221 5.35 12.53 -14.58
CA GLY A 221 6.28 12.01 -13.56
C GLY A 221 7.65 12.70 -13.53
N PRO A 222 8.37 12.86 -14.66
CA PRO A 222 9.67 13.53 -14.68
C PRO A 222 9.63 14.98 -14.22
N ALA A 223 8.57 15.73 -14.54
CA ALA A 223 8.42 17.12 -14.08
C ALA A 223 8.15 17.17 -12.57
N LEU A 224 7.26 16.32 -12.09
CA LEU A 224 6.91 16.17 -10.67
C LEU A 224 8.10 15.74 -9.81
N LEU A 225 8.92 14.80 -10.29
CA LEU A 225 10.16 14.42 -9.60
C LEU A 225 11.09 15.63 -9.43
N ARG A 226 11.28 16.44 -10.48
CA ARG A 226 12.17 17.62 -10.42
C ARG A 226 11.63 18.67 -9.47
N GLU A 227 10.33 18.92 -9.48
CA GLU A 227 9.66 19.82 -8.55
C GLU A 227 9.84 19.36 -7.11
N THR A 228 9.51 18.09 -6.83
CA THR A 228 9.67 17.48 -5.50
C THR A 228 11.13 17.55 -5.04
N ALA A 229 12.07 17.18 -5.92
CA ALA A 229 13.51 17.22 -5.62
C ALA A 229 14.00 18.64 -5.29
N ARG A 230 13.55 19.66 -6.03
CA ARG A 230 13.87 21.07 -5.73
C ARG A 230 13.26 21.54 -4.42
N SER A 231 12.02 21.16 -4.13
CA SER A 231 11.34 21.49 -2.87
C SER A 231 12.01 20.83 -1.66
N CYS A 232 12.68 19.69 -1.87
CA CYS A 232 13.43 19.01 -0.83
C CYS A 232 14.75 19.71 -0.53
N GLY A 233 15.51 20.05 -1.58
CA GLY A 233 16.83 20.65 -1.45
C GLY A 233 17.74 19.82 -0.52
N ASP A 234 18.60 20.51 0.24
CA ASP A 234 19.50 19.86 1.20
C ASP A 234 18.85 19.65 2.60
N THR A 235 17.68 20.25 2.85
CA THR A 235 17.02 20.23 4.16
C THR A 235 16.07 19.06 4.34
N TRP A 236 15.57 18.48 3.25
CA TRP A 236 14.57 17.41 3.31
C TRP A 236 14.98 16.20 2.48
N ARG A 237 14.60 15.03 2.99
CA ARG A 237 14.66 13.77 2.27
C ARG A 237 13.48 13.67 1.31
N ILE A 238 13.73 13.05 0.18
CA ILE A 238 12.73 12.61 -0.78
C ILE A 238 12.39 11.15 -0.55
N LEU A 239 11.12 10.81 -0.77
CA LEU A 239 10.64 9.44 -0.86
C LEU A 239 10.46 9.10 -2.34
N LEU A 240 11.10 8.03 -2.81
CA LEU A 240 10.94 7.53 -4.17
C LEU A 240 10.15 6.23 -4.12
N LEU A 241 9.02 6.17 -4.81
CA LEU A 241 8.18 4.98 -4.90
C LEU A 241 8.04 4.53 -6.34
N GLY A 242 8.30 3.26 -6.63
CA GLY A 242 8.13 2.72 -7.98
C GLY A 242 8.39 1.22 -8.05
N ILE A 243 8.18 0.65 -9.24
CA ILE A 243 8.61 -0.73 -9.52
C ILE A 243 10.13 -0.73 -9.66
N VAL A 244 10.81 -1.58 -8.90
CA VAL A 244 12.26 -1.75 -8.97
C VAL A 244 12.58 -2.66 -10.15
N ASP A 245 13.43 -2.16 -11.05
CA ASP A 245 13.93 -2.92 -12.20
C ASP A 245 15.20 -3.70 -11.83
N ASP A 246 16.08 -3.11 -11.00
CA ASP A 246 17.39 -3.68 -10.68
C ASP A 246 18.01 -3.09 -9.40
N ILE A 247 18.76 -3.93 -8.68
CA ILE A 247 19.59 -3.56 -7.54
C ILE A 247 20.91 -4.32 -7.68
N ALA A 248 21.97 -3.60 -8.04
CA ALA A 248 23.25 -4.21 -8.39
C ALA A 248 24.44 -3.50 -7.75
N LEU A 249 25.53 -4.24 -7.52
CA LEU A 249 26.84 -3.65 -7.23
C LEU A 249 27.46 -3.13 -8.53
N VAL A 250 27.97 -1.90 -8.49
CA VAL A 250 28.59 -1.24 -9.63
C VAL A 250 29.96 -0.73 -9.21
N ASP A 251 30.97 -1.10 -10.00
CA ASP A 251 32.34 -0.59 -9.86
C ASP A 251 32.48 0.72 -10.64
N TRP A 252 32.97 1.77 -9.97
CA TRP A 252 33.11 3.10 -10.55
C TRP A 252 34.47 3.69 -10.30
N LYS A 253 35.31 3.70 -11.34
CA LYS A 253 36.75 4.00 -11.24
C LYS A 253 37.44 3.00 -10.28
N ALA A 254 38.72 2.72 -10.51
CA ALA A 254 39.46 1.74 -9.70
C ALA A 254 39.26 2.07 -8.20
N ASP A 255 38.69 1.11 -7.46
CA ASP A 255 38.47 1.09 -6.01
C ASP A 255 37.23 1.79 -5.41
N ARG A 256 36.22 2.18 -6.20
CA ARG A 256 34.94 2.65 -5.62
C ARG A 256 33.75 1.84 -6.11
N GLN A 257 33.25 0.97 -5.25
CA GLN A 257 32.02 0.24 -5.47
C GLN A 257 30.83 0.93 -4.78
N PHE A 258 29.67 0.91 -5.41
CA PHE A 258 28.41 1.32 -4.79
C PHE A 258 27.26 0.41 -5.20
N CYS A 259 26.16 0.45 -4.45
CA CYS A 259 24.93 -0.24 -4.82
C CYS A 259 24.06 0.72 -5.63
N SER A 260 23.76 0.36 -6.88
CA SER A 260 22.86 1.10 -7.77
C SER A 260 21.44 0.57 -7.64
N LEU A 261 20.46 1.47 -7.54
CA LEU A 261 19.05 1.13 -7.51
C LEU A 261 18.36 1.77 -8.72
N ARG A 262 17.70 0.96 -9.54
CA ARG A 262 17.01 1.42 -10.75
C ARG A 262 15.53 1.10 -10.66
N PHE A 263 14.70 2.11 -10.86
CA PHE A 263 13.26 1.93 -11.04
C PHE A 263 12.93 1.70 -12.52
N ASP A 264 11.87 0.96 -12.78
CA ASP A 264 11.28 0.81 -14.10
C ASP A 264 10.83 2.17 -14.64
N GLY A 265 11.23 2.50 -15.87
CA GLY A 265 11.00 3.81 -16.49
C GLY A 265 11.93 4.94 -16.02
N ALA A 266 12.89 4.69 -15.11
CA ALA A 266 13.76 5.74 -14.55
C ALA A 266 14.61 6.49 -15.60
N SER A 267 14.83 5.93 -16.78
CA SER A 267 15.51 6.62 -17.90
C SER A 267 14.78 7.89 -18.33
N ALA A 268 13.44 7.90 -18.34
CA ALA A 268 12.65 9.09 -18.65
C ALA A 268 12.77 10.19 -17.58
N TYR A 269 13.17 9.82 -16.36
CA TYR A 269 13.24 10.71 -15.20
C TYR A 269 14.61 11.36 -15.03
N ASN A 270 15.65 10.90 -15.76
CA ASN A 270 17.04 11.27 -15.50
C ASN A 270 17.38 11.12 -14.01
N LEU A 271 16.94 10.01 -13.41
CA LEU A 271 17.11 9.69 -12.00
C LEU A 271 18.26 8.70 -11.82
N ARG A 272 19.18 8.98 -10.89
CA ARG A 272 20.18 8.03 -10.41
C ARG A 272 20.05 7.87 -8.92
N VAL A 273 19.87 6.63 -8.46
CA VAL A 273 19.80 6.31 -7.03
C VAL A 273 20.97 5.40 -6.67
N SER A 274 21.74 5.80 -5.66
CA SER A 274 22.87 5.02 -5.16
C SER A 274 22.84 4.86 -3.64
N ALA A 275 23.45 3.77 -3.17
CA ALA A 275 23.62 3.46 -1.76
C ALA A 275 25.03 2.91 -1.50
N ALA A 276 25.38 2.75 -0.22
CA ALA A 276 26.63 2.09 0.16
C ALA A 276 26.64 0.62 -0.34
N PRO A 277 27.80 0.07 -0.76
CA PRO A 277 27.87 -1.27 -1.37
C PRO A 277 27.32 -2.38 -0.45
N VAL A 278 27.49 -2.24 0.88
CA VAL A 278 26.94 -3.18 1.89
C VAL A 278 25.42 -3.39 1.78
N TRP A 279 24.70 -2.48 1.13
CA TRP A 279 23.26 -2.62 0.92
C TRP A 279 22.90 -3.87 0.12
N HIS A 280 23.68 -4.24 -0.89
CA HIS A 280 23.35 -5.39 -1.72
C HIS A 280 23.20 -6.66 -0.87
N GLU A 281 24.22 -6.96 -0.05
CA GLU A 281 24.20 -8.11 0.87
C GLU A 281 23.11 -7.99 1.94
N ARG A 282 22.86 -6.79 2.48
CA ARG A 282 21.79 -6.55 3.46
C ARG A 282 20.41 -6.79 2.86
N LEU A 283 20.17 -6.38 1.63
CA LEU A 283 18.90 -6.57 0.93
C LEU A 283 18.69 -8.02 0.55
N THR A 284 19.73 -8.75 0.12
CA THR A 284 19.65 -10.20 -0.13
C THR A 284 19.22 -10.96 1.12
N ARG A 285 19.76 -10.59 2.30
CA ARG A 285 19.33 -11.19 3.56
C ARG A 285 17.92 -10.81 3.99
N ARG A 286 17.52 -9.55 3.79
CA ARG A 286 16.24 -9.02 4.28
C ARG A 286 15.05 -9.36 3.36
N TYR A 287 15.28 -9.40 2.05
CA TYR A 287 14.27 -9.59 1.02
C TYR A 287 14.73 -10.65 -0.01
N PRO A 288 14.90 -11.91 0.42
CA PRO A 288 15.47 -12.96 -0.43
C PRO A 288 14.62 -13.21 -1.69
N MET A 289 13.28 -13.17 -1.58
CA MET A 289 12.37 -13.37 -2.71
C MET A 289 12.46 -12.23 -3.73
N ALA A 290 12.38 -10.97 -3.27
CA ALA A 290 12.60 -9.81 -4.14
C ALA A 290 13.96 -9.84 -4.85
N MET A 291 15.05 -10.09 -4.11
CA MET A 291 16.40 -10.07 -4.69
C MET A 291 16.63 -11.24 -5.66
N ALA A 292 16.08 -12.43 -5.37
CA ALA A 292 16.12 -13.55 -6.31
C ALA A 292 15.35 -13.23 -7.60
N ALA A 293 14.19 -12.59 -7.51
CA ALA A 293 13.44 -12.17 -8.70
C ALA A 293 14.18 -11.08 -9.49
N LEU A 294 14.80 -10.10 -8.82
CA LEU A 294 15.55 -9.02 -9.46
C LEU A 294 16.81 -9.53 -10.18
N ALA A 295 17.41 -10.63 -9.70
CA ALA A 295 18.54 -11.29 -10.35
C ALA A 295 18.18 -11.96 -11.69
N LEU A 296 16.89 -12.23 -11.93
CA LEU A 296 16.42 -12.80 -13.19
C LEU A 296 16.16 -11.72 -14.25
N PRO A 297 16.31 -12.05 -15.55
CA PRO A 297 15.83 -11.20 -16.63
C PRO A 297 14.35 -10.87 -16.48
N ARG A 298 13.95 -9.64 -16.85
CA ARG A 298 12.59 -9.13 -16.63
C ARG A 298 11.49 -10.05 -17.16
N ALA A 299 11.71 -10.71 -18.30
CA ALA A 299 10.75 -11.62 -18.94
C ALA A 299 10.51 -12.92 -18.15
N GLU A 300 11.44 -13.31 -17.27
CA GLU A 300 11.39 -14.55 -16.49
C GLU A 300 10.86 -14.34 -15.07
N ARG A 301 10.63 -13.08 -14.66
CA ARG A 301 10.20 -12.76 -13.30
C ARG A 301 8.74 -13.13 -13.10
N ALA A 302 8.49 -14.05 -12.16
CA ALA A 302 7.13 -14.41 -11.74
C ALA A 302 6.43 -13.30 -10.92
N ILE A 303 7.22 -12.40 -10.32
CA ILE A 303 6.76 -11.27 -9.50
C ILE A 303 7.35 -9.94 -9.98
N ARG A 304 6.76 -8.83 -9.54
CA ARG A 304 7.41 -7.52 -9.55
C ARG A 304 7.79 -7.13 -8.13
N VAL A 305 8.69 -6.17 -8.00
CA VAL A 305 9.13 -5.63 -6.71
C VAL A 305 8.79 -4.15 -6.67
N VAL A 306 8.00 -3.73 -5.69
CA VAL A 306 7.76 -2.31 -5.38
C VAL A 306 8.83 -1.87 -4.37
N GLY A 307 9.46 -0.73 -4.63
CA GLY A 307 10.45 -0.13 -3.73
C GLY A 307 9.96 1.22 -3.20
N LEU A 308 10.11 1.45 -1.90
CA LEU A 308 10.01 2.76 -1.28
C LEU A 308 11.38 3.15 -0.70
N VAL A 309 12.03 4.12 -1.32
CA VAL A 309 13.37 4.59 -0.94
C VAL A 309 13.27 5.93 -0.25
N THR A 310 13.85 6.03 0.94
CA THR A 310 14.10 7.32 1.60
C THR A 310 15.51 7.78 1.25
N ALA A 311 15.66 8.97 0.66
CA ALA A 311 16.94 9.45 0.17
C ALA A 311 17.16 10.95 0.39
N THR A 312 18.43 11.34 0.46
CA THR A 312 18.83 12.73 0.18
C THR A 312 18.89 12.94 -1.33
N VAL A 313 18.60 14.15 -1.80
CA VAL A 313 18.50 14.46 -3.23
C VAL A 313 19.35 15.67 -3.60
N ARG A 314 19.99 15.60 -4.77
CA ARG A 314 20.67 16.73 -5.40
C ARG A 314 20.25 16.83 -6.86
N VAL A 315 19.90 18.04 -7.28
CA VAL A 315 19.58 18.35 -8.66
C VAL A 315 20.78 19.04 -9.28
N GLY A 316 21.22 18.56 -10.45
CA GLY A 316 22.33 19.18 -11.17
C GLY A 316 22.14 19.09 -12.68
N LEU A 317 23.02 19.75 -13.42
CA LEU A 317 23.10 19.66 -14.87
C LEU A 317 24.22 18.68 -15.27
N ASP A 318 23.93 17.78 -16.19
CA ASP A 318 24.90 16.87 -16.80
C ASP A 318 24.69 16.92 -18.32
N ARG A 319 25.68 17.43 -19.07
CA ARG A 319 25.62 17.62 -20.53
C ARG A 319 24.33 18.32 -21.01
N GLY A 320 23.91 19.38 -20.30
CA GLY A 320 22.70 20.16 -20.64
C GLY A 320 21.38 19.52 -20.17
N VAL A 321 21.41 18.33 -19.59
CA VAL A 321 20.22 17.62 -19.09
C VAL A 321 20.14 17.77 -17.57
N THR A 322 18.95 18.09 -17.05
CA THR A 322 18.70 18.08 -15.60
C THR A 322 18.70 16.65 -15.09
N LEU A 323 19.64 16.34 -14.21
CA LEU A 323 19.82 15.04 -13.58
C LEU A 323 19.49 15.13 -12.09
N VAL A 324 18.65 14.20 -11.62
CA VAL A 324 18.30 14.03 -10.21
C VAL A 324 19.13 12.90 -9.64
N ARG A 325 20.00 13.21 -8.67
CA ARG A 325 20.87 12.23 -8.00
C ARG A 325 20.38 12.06 -6.57
N CYS A 326 20.05 10.83 -6.21
CA CYS A 326 19.59 10.48 -4.86
C CYS A 326 20.58 9.54 -4.18
N ARG A 327 20.92 9.82 -2.93
CA ARG A 327 21.66 8.89 -2.07
C ARG A 327 20.69 8.29 -1.07
N ALA A 328 20.46 6.98 -1.18
CA ALA A 328 19.52 6.25 -0.36
C ALA A 328 20.03 6.13 1.09
N ASP A 329 19.16 6.46 2.03
CA ASP A 329 19.37 6.32 3.47
C ASP A 329 18.67 5.07 4.02
N ASP A 330 17.54 4.69 3.41
CA ASP A 330 16.81 3.46 3.72
C ASP A 330 15.92 2.99 2.54
N ILE A 331 15.47 1.73 2.58
CA ILE A 331 14.56 1.16 1.58
C ILE A 331 13.66 0.07 2.17
N ALA A 332 12.41 0.05 1.70
CA ALA A 332 11.54 -1.11 1.77
C ALA A 332 11.30 -1.71 0.40
N LEU A 333 11.28 -3.04 0.33
CA LEU A 333 10.88 -3.81 -0.84
C LEU A 333 9.61 -4.59 -0.49
N MET A 334 8.68 -4.66 -1.44
CA MET A 334 7.46 -5.44 -1.33
C MET A 334 7.22 -6.15 -2.65
N GLU A 335 7.14 -7.47 -2.60
CA GLU A 335 6.85 -8.30 -3.75
C GLU A 335 5.36 -8.25 -4.10
N VAL A 336 5.06 -8.18 -5.39
CA VAL A 336 3.69 -8.07 -5.90
C VAL A 336 3.48 -8.95 -7.12
N GLU A 337 2.24 -9.42 -7.29
CA GLU A 337 1.80 -10.06 -8.53
C GLU A 337 1.89 -9.04 -9.70
N PRO A 338 2.49 -9.40 -10.86
CA PRO A 338 2.84 -8.43 -11.91
C PRO A 338 1.72 -7.59 -12.49
N ASP A 339 0.52 -8.15 -12.65
CA ASP A 339 -0.60 -7.53 -13.36
C ASP A 339 -1.52 -6.73 -12.44
N THR A 340 -1.78 -7.26 -11.26
CA THR A 340 -2.71 -6.73 -10.27
C THR A 340 -2.04 -5.87 -9.21
N LEU A 341 -0.71 -6.01 -9.09
CA LEU A 341 0.12 -5.42 -8.05
C LEU A 341 -0.34 -5.79 -6.63
N THR A 342 -0.98 -6.95 -6.49
CA THR A 342 -1.37 -7.51 -5.21
C THR A 342 -0.12 -7.94 -4.43
N PRO A 343 0.10 -7.47 -3.20
CA PRO A 343 1.25 -7.89 -2.39
C PRO A 343 1.23 -9.40 -2.10
N VAL A 344 2.39 -10.04 -2.17
CA VAL A 344 2.56 -11.48 -1.91
C VAL A 344 3.85 -11.69 -1.12
N SER A 345 3.88 -12.67 -0.21
CA SER A 345 5.07 -12.98 0.61
C SER A 345 5.63 -14.39 0.35
N SER A 346 5.03 -15.16 -0.56
CA SER A 346 5.49 -16.49 -0.94
C SER A 346 4.99 -16.91 -2.33
N GLY A 347 5.62 -17.93 -2.92
CA GLY A 347 5.15 -18.53 -4.17
C GLY A 347 3.74 -19.15 -4.07
N HIS A 348 3.38 -19.70 -2.90
CA HIS A 348 2.04 -20.24 -2.67
C HIS A 348 0.98 -19.13 -2.62
N GLU A 349 1.27 -17.99 -1.98
CA GLU A 349 0.38 -16.82 -2.02
C GLU A 349 0.22 -16.28 -3.44
N LEU A 350 1.29 -16.28 -4.25
CA LEU A 350 1.21 -15.90 -5.65
C LEU A 350 0.27 -16.81 -6.46
N ALA A 351 0.34 -18.13 -6.22
CA ALA A 351 -0.55 -19.09 -6.88
C ALA A 351 -2.02 -18.83 -6.52
N ILE A 352 -2.33 -18.64 -5.22
CA ILE A 352 -3.69 -18.32 -4.77
C ILE A 352 -4.16 -16.97 -5.28
N ALA A 353 -3.32 -15.94 -5.27
CA ALA A 353 -3.68 -14.62 -5.80
C ALA A 353 -4.08 -14.71 -7.29
N ARG A 354 -3.34 -15.47 -8.11
CA ARG A 354 -3.67 -15.70 -9.52
C ARG A 354 -4.98 -16.47 -9.68
N ALA A 355 -5.17 -17.54 -8.92
CA ALA A 355 -6.40 -18.33 -8.95
C ALA A 355 -7.65 -17.50 -8.58
N LEU A 356 -7.54 -16.64 -7.56
CA LEU A 356 -8.61 -15.72 -7.17
C LEU A 356 -8.94 -14.70 -8.28
N VAL A 357 -7.92 -14.20 -8.97
CA VAL A 357 -8.08 -13.28 -10.11
C VAL A 357 -8.77 -13.98 -11.28
N ASP A 358 -8.37 -15.20 -11.61
CA ASP A 358 -8.92 -16.02 -12.70
C ASP A 358 -10.40 -16.36 -12.44
N GLU A 359 -10.74 -16.74 -11.20
CA GLU A 359 -12.12 -16.95 -10.76
C GLU A 359 -12.91 -15.64 -10.51
N ARG A 360 -12.27 -14.48 -10.77
CA ARG A 360 -12.85 -13.15 -10.62
C ARG A 360 -13.39 -12.87 -9.21
N ARG A 361 -12.74 -13.41 -8.17
CA ARG A 361 -13.11 -13.27 -6.76
C ARG A 361 -12.71 -11.92 -6.19
N SER A 362 -13.56 -11.26 -5.41
CA SER A 362 -13.12 -10.03 -4.70
C SER A 362 -12.46 -10.36 -3.37
N PHE A 363 -11.27 -9.81 -3.12
CA PHE A 363 -10.50 -10.11 -1.91
C PHE A 363 -9.69 -8.91 -1.39
N ILE A 364 -9.16 -9.04 -0.17
CA ILE A 364 -8.12 -8.18 0.42
C ILE A 364 -6.94 -9.05 0.85
N ARG A 365 -5.71 -8.58 0.66
CA ARG A 365 -4.48 -9.08 1.28
C ARG A 365 -4.15 -8.20 2.49
N PRO A 366 -4.43 -8.63 3.74
CA PRO A 366 -4.04 -7.87 4.92
C PRO A 366 -2.53 -7.67 5.00
N LEU A 367 -2.09 -6.43 5.28
CA LEU A 367 -0.67 -6.11 5.34
C LEU A 367 -0.18 -6.09 6.79
N ARG A 368 1.05 -6.55 7.00
CA ARG A 368 1.64 -6.69 8.34
C ARG A 368 2.23 -5.39 8.90
N PHE A 369 2.38 -4.35 8.08
CA PHE A 369 3.12 -3.13 8.45
C PHE A 369 4.50 -3.50 8.98
N ASP A 370 4.80 -3.16 10.24
CA ASP A 370 6.01 -3.56 10.94
C ASP A 370 5.73 -4.59 12.06
N ALA A 371 4.52 -5.12 12.17
CA ALA A 371 4.18 -6.11 13.19
C ALA A 371 5.00 -7.39 13.04
N GLY A 372 5.30 -8.01 14.18
CA GLY A 372 5.95 -9.31 14.24
C GLY A 372 5.08 -10.44 13.68
N ARG A 373 5.67 -11.64 13.60
CA ARG A 373 4.98 -12.86 13.13
C ARG A 373 3.97 -13.41 14.14
N ASP A 374 4.00 -12.90 15.36
CA ASP A 374 3.07 -13.18 16.46
C ASP A 374 1.65 -12.66 16.16
N VAL A 375 1.51 -11.54 15.43
CA VAL A 375 0.20 -11.07 14.98
C VAL A 375 -0.40 -12.05 13.95
N VAL A 376 -1.56 -12.60 14.27
CA VAL A 376 -2.34 -13.48 13.37
C VAL A 376 -3.05 -12.61 12.35
N LEU A 377 -2.71 -12.81 11.07
CA LEU A 377 -3.33 -12.15 9.93
C LEU A 377 -3.53 -13.20 8.85
N PRO A 378 -4.72 -13.28 8.24
CA PRO A 378 -4.94 -14.17 7.12
C PRO A 378 -4.16 -13.69 5.91
N ASP A 379 -3.85 -14.63 5.02
CA ASP A 379 -3.19 -14.29 3.77
C ASP A 379 -4.15 -13.51 2.88
N PHE A 380 -5.39 -13.99 2.73
CA PHE A 380 -6.44 -13.27 2.01
C PHE A 380 -7.73 -13.21 2.81
N VAL A 381 -8.60 -12.27 2.48
CA VAL A 381 -9.98 -12.20 2.96
C VAL A 381 -10.89 -12.02 1.76
N LEU A 382 -11.75 -13.00 1.48
CA LEU A 382 -12.76 -12.89 0.45
C LEU A 382 -13.84 -11.89 0.90
N ARG A 383 -14.24 -11.03 -0.02
CA ARG A 383 -15.24 -9.97 0.19
C ARG A 383 -16.56 -10.23 -0.50
N ASP A 384 -16.60 -11.26 -1.33
CA ASP A 384 -17.76 -11.64 -2.13
C ASP A 384 -18.49 -12.86 -1.55
N THR A 385 -18.29 -13.18 -0.27
CA THR A 385 -18.95 -14.28 0.43
C THR A 385 -20.12 -13.79 1.30
N GLU A 386 -20.91 -14.71 1.86
CA GLU A 386 -22.09 -14.37 2.66
C GLU A 386 -21.77 -13.65 3.97
N ASP A 387 -20.63 -13.93 4.58
CA ASP A 387 -20.20 -13.32 5.83
C ASP A 387 -19.85 -11.83 5.61
N ALA A 388 -20.56 -10.94 6.31
CA ALA A 388 -20.35 -9.50 6.23
C ALA A 388 -18.94 -9.05 6.72
N ARG A 389 -18.26 -9.90 7.50
CA ARG A 389 -16.87 -9.72 7.97
C ARG A 389 -15.85 -10.12 6.90
N GLY A 390 -16.29 -10.80 5.85
CA GLY A 390 -15.46 -11.49 4.86
C GLY A 390 -15.03 -12.87 5.33
N THR A 391 -14.56 -13.70 4.40
CA THR A 391 -14.09 -15.07 4.67
C THR A 391 -12.56 -15.11 4.65
N PRO A 392 -11.88 -15.31 5.79
CA PRO A 392 -10.43 -15.42 5.86
C PRO A 392 -9.92 -16.64 5.09
N MET A 393 -8.73 -16.51 4.51
CA MET A 393 -8.01 -17.55 3.81
C MET A 393 -6.57 -17.62 4.32
N GLU A 394 -6.10 -18.82 4.67
CA GLU A 394 -4.76 -19.06 5.19
C GLU A 394 -4.01 -20.10 4.35
N VAL A 395 -2.76 -19.81 3.99
CA VAL A 395 -1.90 -20.68 3.17
C VAL A 395 -0.79 -21.28 4.04
N PHE A 396 -0.87 -22.59 4.27
CA PHE A 396 0.11 -23.31 5.07
C PHE A 396 1.25 -23.87 4.20
N GLY A 397 2.35 -23.12 4.07
CA GLY A 397 3.47 -23.44 3.17
C GLY A 397 4.77 -23.91 3.81
N ARG A 398 4.81 -24.20 5.12
CA ARG A 398 6.01 -24.69 5.82
C ARG A 398 5.69 -25.92 6.67
N ALA A 399 6.70 -26.74 6.97
CA ALA A 399 6.52 -28.02 7.65
C ALA A 399 7.33 -28.16 8.96
N ASP A 400 8.04 -27.11 9.39
CA ASP A 400 8.89 -27.19 10.59
C ASP A 400 8.07 -27.23 11.91
N GLU A 401 8.67 -27.75 12.98
CA GLU A 401 7.98 -28.01 14.26
C GLU A 401 7.44 -26.72 14.91
N ALA A 402 8.20 -25.62 14.81
CA ALA A 402 7.75 -24.29 15.23
C ALA A 402 6.52 -23.81 14.41
N TYR A 403 6.38 -24.28 13.17
CA TYR A 403 5.25 -23.98 12.30
C TYR A 403 3.99 -24.77 12.65
N ALA A 404 4.09 -26.00 13.15
CA ALA A 404 2.93 -26.80 13.55
C ALA A 404 2.17 -26.17 14.71
N ALA A 405 2.89 -25.70 15.75
CA ALA A 405 2.29 -24.97 16.87
C ALA A 405 1.61 -23.67 16.41
N ARG A 406 2.27 -22.93 15.50
CA ARG A 406 1.72 -21.68 14.94
C ARG A 406 0.47 -21.93 14.09
N ARG A 407 0.42 -23.02 13.32
CA ARG A 407 -0.75 -23.43 12.53
C ARG A 407 -1.95 -23.71 13.43
N ALA A 408 -1.75 -24.46 14.52
CA ALA A 408 -2.81 -24.74 15.49
C ALA A 408 -3.33 -23.47 16.17
N GLU A 409 -2.43 -22.54 16.54
CA GLU A 409 -2.81 -21.25 17.12
C GLU A 409 -3.66 -20.41 16.15
N LYS A 410 -3.27 -20.35 14.87
CA LYS A 410 -4.04 -19.65 13.82
C LYS A 410 -5.42 -20.28 13.61
N ALA A 411 -5.49 -21.61 13.52
CA ALA A 411 -6.76 -22.33 13.37
C ALA A 411 -7.70 -22.03 14.54
N ARG A 412 -7.21 -22.12 15.78
CA ARG A 412 -7.99 -21.76 16.97
C ARG A 412 -8.49 -20.32 16.93
N TYR A 413 -7.64 -19.37 16.54
CA TYR A 413 -8.06 -17.97 16.40
C TYR A 413 -9.18 -17.80 15.36
N TYR A 414 -9.07 -18.44 14.19
CA TYR A 414 -10.12 -18.34 13.18
C TYR A 414 -11.42 -19.02 13.62
N ASP A 415 -11.34 -20.18 14.29
CA ASP A 415 -12.50 -20.87 14.85
C ASP A 415 -13.20 -20.02 15.91
N GLU A 416 -12.46 -19.36 16.80
CA GLU A 416 -13.01 -18.49 17.84
C GLU A 416 -13.64 -17.19 17.28
N VAL A 417 -13.01 -16.59 16.26
CA VAL A 417 -13.45 -15.28 15.74
C VAL A 417 -14.50 -15.41 14.65
N TYR A 418 -14.35 -16.36 13.74
CA TYR A 418 -15.21 -16.52 12.56
C TYR A 418 -16.15 -17.71 12.68
N GLY A 419 -15.73 -18.78 13.34
CA GLY A 419 -16.41 -20.07 13.41
C GLY A 419 -15.75 -21.10 12.47
N GLN A 420 -15.83 -22.38 12.83
CA GLN A 420 -15.10 -23.48 12.17
C GLN A 420 -15.37 -23.60 10.65
N GLU A 421 -16.57 -23.25 10.20
CA GLU A 421 -16.96 -23.35 8.78
C GLU A 421 -16.86 -22.00 8.03
N HIS A 422 -16.33 -20.96 8.68
CA HIS A 422 -16.33 -19.59 8.15
C HIS A 422 -14.94 -19.05 7.77
N TRP A 423 -13.95 -19.93 7.63
CA TRP A 423 -12.64 -19.61 7.08
C TRP A 423 -12.13 -20.75 6.19
N TRP A 424 -11.28 -20.40 5.23
CA TRP A 424 -10.72 -21.32 4.24
C TRP A 424 -9.23 -21.50 4.51
N SER A 425 -8.72 -22.71 4.25
CA SER A 425 -7.28 -22.94 4.34
C SER A 425 -6.77 -23.92 3.29
N TRP A 426 -5.49 -23.80 2.97
CA TRP A 426 -4.79 -24.72 2.09
C TRP A 426 -3.49 -25.18 2.72
N ASP A 427 -3.32 -26.50 2.80
CA ASP A 427 -2.07 -27.14 3.16
C ASP A 427 -1.19 -27.36 1.92
N ALA A 428 -0.38 -26.36 1.60
CA ALA A 428 0.52 -26.41 0.44
C ALA A 428 1.68 -27.40 0.64
N VAL A 429 1.97 -27.83 1.87
CA VAL A 429 2.95 -28.89 2.12
C VAL A 429 2.36 -30.24 1.74
N ALA A 430 1.13 -30.53 2.15
CA ALA A 430 0.45 -31.79 1.85
C ALA A 430 -0.02 -31.86 0.39
N SER A 431 -0.33 -30.74 -0.25
CA SER A 431 -0.88 -30.68 -1.60
C SER A 431 -0.41 -29.42 -2.35
N PRO A 432 0.86 -29.35 -2.80
CA PRO A 432 1.49 -28.13 -3.32
C PRO A 432 0.88 -27.57 -4.61
N ASP A 433 0.17 -28.39 -5.38
CA ASP A 433 -0.46 -27.98 -6.65
C ASP A 433 -1.99 -28.14 -6.63
N ARG A 434 -2.58 -28.37 -5.45
CA ARG A 434 -4.02 -28.62 -5.32
C ARG A 434 -4.57 -27.97 -4.05
N TRP A 435 -5.27 -26.85 -4.24
CA TRP A 435 -6.01 -26.17 -3.18
C TRP A 435 -7.50 -26.54 -3.18
N PRO A 436 -8.19 -26.48 -2.02
CA PRO A 436 -9.63 -26.67 -1.96
C PRO A 436 -10.39 -25.62 -2.76
N ALA A 437 -11.63 -25.92 -3.19
CA ALA A 437 -12.48 -24.93 -3.84
C ALA A 437 -12.67 -23.70 -2.91
N PHE A 438 -12.64 -22.50 -3.49
CA PHE A 438 -12.88 -21.29 -2.72
C PHE A 438 -14.33 -21.25 -2.21
N ALA A 439 -14.53 -20.62 -1.05
CA ALA A 439 -15.87 -20.44 -0.48
C ALA A 439 -16.83 -19.83 -1.51
N PRO A 440 -18.12 -20.25 -1.60
CA PRO A 440 -19.04 -19.79 -2.64
C PRO A 440 -19.15 -18.26 -2.71
N ALA A 441 -19.07 -17.72 -3.92
CA ALA A 441 -19.32 -16.29 -4.13
C ALA A 441 -20.83 -16.02 -4.11
N LEU A 442 -21.23 -14.90 -3.51
CA LEU A 442 -22.57 -14.35 -3.62
C LEU A 442 -22.89 -14.08 -5.10
N ALA A 443 -24.08 -14.47 -5.53
CA ALA A 443 -24.56 -14.21 -6.88
C ALA A 443 -24.44 -12.71 -7.21
N ARG A 444 -23.76 -12.40 -8.32
CA ARG A 444 -23.74 -11.04 -8.88
C ARG A 444 -25.12 -10.75 -9.42
N VAL A 445 -25.84 -9.81 -8.83
CA VAL A 445 -27.05 -9.26 -9.47
C VAL A 445 -26.55 -8.49 -10.69
N GLY A 446 -26.75 -9.06 -11.88
CA GLY A 446 -26.67 -8.31 -13.12
C GLY A 446 -27.86 -7.36 -13.18
N GLY A 447 -27.60 -6.07 -13.39
CA GLY A 447 -28.64 -5.07 -13.62
C GLY A 447 -28.83 -4.10 -12.46
N GLU A 448 -28.06 -3.01 -12.48
CA GLU A 448 -28.63 -1.67 -12.31
C GLU A 448 -27.91 -0.84 -13.38
N GLU A 449 -28.59 -0.67 -14.51
CA GLU A 449 -28.14 0.17 -15.61
C GLU A 449 -27.77 1.57 -15.09
N ASP A 450 -26.64 2.05 -15.59
CA ASP A 450 -26.20 3.42 -15.47
C ASP A 450 -27.28 4.36 -16.02
N VAL A 451 -28.04 5.00 -15.11
CA VAL A 451 -28.70 6.28 -15.38
C VAL A 451 -27.85 7.38 -14.76
#